data_AF-A0A5C8J0C9-F1
#
_entry.id   AF-A0A5C8J0C9-F1
#
_cell.length_a   1.000
_cell.length_b   1.000
_cell.length_c   1.000
_cell.angle_alpha   90.00
_cell.angle_beta   90.00
_cell.angle_gamma   90.00
#
_symmetry.space_group_name_H-M   'P 1'
#
loop_
_entity.id
_entity.type
_entity.pdbx_description
1 polymer ?
#
loop_
_entity_poly.entity_id
_entity_poly.type
_entity_poly.pdbx_seq_one_letter_code
_entity_poly.pdbx_strand_id
1 'polypeptide(L)'
;MPGNYLNTLKSQAVLDAARSGISATVDGPAYTLPGMGQGATPARRTWWPRAHDARTDTLPELTFNRAASRELIRTNAIAAGAIQTNLDRVVGTGLALVAQPNRQVLGWSADQAAEWKAKTQAEFSLWSDSTDCDQEGTQNFYEKQALTLGGALASGDCFTLMPNGQRTSSQPYALRLQTIEADRVGPTSLIEQMTATEAGGVRFDPRTGVPTDYHLYDVHPGAWMAGAGLSHQGRWVKRIGASGRRVMLHHFQKKRPGMVRGVPYLTPIIDCIKQIGRYSDAEIMAAVISAYLTVFIKTPGGDASPAFAGEEVVVPTEGEIGLGMGAVVGLAPGEEPVTVNPSRPNPQFAPFIEGVMTQIGMALGIPREVLIKQFNSSYSASKAALLDAWVYFRGMRYWLAGSFCQPIYETWLAEAVSLGRIAAPGFFTDPLLRWAYTRASWPGDSMGSINPKDEVEAYTRAIDARLMTRELAEWQLFGTDFNQTFDQKADEIKRLAAADMLPAAAPGAAAQPQPSGAPTKEPTE
;
A
#
# COMPACT_ATOMS: atom_id res chain seq x y z
N MET A 1 -32.42 50.28 -40.21
CA MET A 1 -32.37 48.88 -39.76
C MET A 1 -30.97 48.28 -40.01
N PRO A 2 -29.97 48.48 -39.12
CA PRO A 2 -28.65 47.85 -39.26
C PRO A 2 -28.31 46.90 -38.09
N GLY A 3 -29.31 46.30 -37.43
CA GLY A 3 -29.13 45.49 -36.21
C GLY A 3 -28.78 44.01 -36.42
N ASN A 4 -28.87 43.48 -37.65
CA ASN A 4 -28.75 42.02 -37.87
C ASN A 4 -27.41 41.53 -38.42
N TYR A 5 -26.50 42.41 -38.85
CA TYR A 5 -25.20 42.01 -39.42
C TYR A 5 -24.09 41.82 -38.37
N LEU A 6 -24.14 42.54 -37.24
CA LEU A 6 -23.13 42.44 -36.18
C LEU A 6 -23.29 41.20 -35.29
N ASN A 7 -24.53 40.69 -35.13
CA ASN A 7 -24.79 39.48 -34.35
C ASN A 7 -24.42 38.19 -35.13
N THR A 8 -24.51 38.21 -36.45
CA THR A 8 -24.07 37.09 -37.31
C THR A 8 -22.54 36.99 -37.33
N LEU A 9 -21.83 38.11 -37.40
CA LEU A 9 -20.36 38.13 -37.37
C LEU A 9 -19.76 37.63 -36.04
N LYS A 10 -20.39 37.94 -34.90
CA LYS A 10 -19.96 37.43 -33.59
C LYS A 10 -20.21 35.93 -33.42
N SER A 11 -21.27 35.36 -33.99
CA SER A 11 -21.51 33.91 -33.93
C SER A 11 -20.57 33.14 -34.86
N GLN A 12 -20.25 33.71 -36.03
CA GLN A 12 -19.28 33.14 -36.98
C GLN A 12 -17.87 33.08 -36.38
N ALA A 13 -17.41 34.16 -35.72
CA ALA A 13 -16.09 34.20 -35.10
C ALA A 13 -15.94 33.24 -33.91
N VAL A 14 -17.02 33.01 -33.14
CA VAL A 14 -17.06 32.00 -32.07
C VAL A 14 -17.08 30.58 -32.64
N LEU A 15 -17.78 30.36 -33.75
CA LEU A 15 -17.77 29.08 -34.47
C LEU A 15 -16.42 28.79 -35.15
N ASP A 16 -15.74 29.82 -35.66
CA ASP A 16 -14.41 29.69 -36.27
C ASP A 16 -13.31 29.52 -35.22
N ALA A 17 -13.45 30.12 -34.03
CA ALA A 17 -12.59 29.83 -32.88
C ALA A 17 -12.79 28.41 -32.32
N ALA A 18 -14.04 27.90 -32.35
CA ALA A 18 -14.33 26.52 -32.00
C ALA A 18 -13.81 25.52 -33.05
N ARG A 19 -13.73 25.92 -34.33
CA ARG A 19 -13.13 25.12 -35.41
C ARG A 19 -11.60 25.17 -35.42
N SER A 20 -10.99 26.30 -35.07
CA SER A 20 -9.52 26.44 -35.01
C SER A 20 -8.89 25.68 -33.84
N GLY A 21 -9.64 25.43 -32.75
CA GLY A 21 -9.24 24.53 -31.66
C GLY A 21 -9.30 23.03 -32.00
N ILE A 22 -9.87 22.65 -33.15
CA ILE A 22 -9.97 21.27 -33.63
C ILE A 22 -9.42 21.21 -35.06
N SER A 23 -8.14 21.49 -35.23
CA SER A 23 -7.45 21.26 -36.50
C SER A 23 -6.77 19.88 -36.49
N ALA A 24 -7.48 18.87 -37.01
CA ALA A 24 -6.87 17.64 -37.47
C ALA A 24 -6.71 17.74 -39.00
N THR A 25 -5.55 18.20 -39.44
CA THR A 25 -5.17 18.21 -40.85
C THR A 25 -4.80 16.80 -41.29
N VAL A 26 -5.54 16.20 -42.23
CA VAL A 26 -4.97 15.23 -43.18
C VAL A 26 -5.77 15.25 -44.48
N ASP A 27 -5.28 15.97 -45.49
CA ASP A 27 -5.55 15.67 -46.90
C ASP A 27 -4.22 15.28 -47.54
N GLY A 28 -4.06 13.98 -47.80
CA GLY A 28 -2.90 13.36 -48.42
C GLY A 28 -3.22 11.91 -48.78
N PRO A 29 -2.67 11.37 -49.89
CA PRO A 29 -3.15 10.12 -50.48
C PRO A 29 -2.98 8.95 -49.51
N ALA A 30 -4.08 8.24 -49.28
CA ALA A 30 -4.18 7.14 -48.33
C ALA A 30 -3.29 5.96 -48.73
N TYR A 31 -2.11 5.85 -48.10
CA TYR A 31 -1.49 4.55 -47.89
C TYR A 31 -2.30 3.83 -46.81
N THR A 32 -3.11 2.86 -47.22
CA THR A 32 -3.84 1.98 -46.30
C THR A 32 -2.87 1.04 -45.61
N LEU A 33 -2.42 1.42 -44.42
CA LEU A 33 -1.67 0.54 -43.52
C LEU A 33 -2.61 -0.54 -42.95
N PRO A 34 -2.09 -1.76 -42.65
CA PRO A 34 -2.91 -2.87 -42.17
C PRO A 34 -3.57 -2.51 -40.83
N GLY A 35 -4.91 -2.50 -40.77
CA GLY A 35 -5.67 -2.22 -39.55
C GLY A 35 -6.83 -1.22 -39.68
N MET A 36 -6.92 -0.48 -40.79
CA MET A 36 -8.09 0.35 -41.10
C MET A 36 -9.24 -0.50 -41.65
N GLY A 37 -9.86 -1.31 -40.79
CA GLY A 37 -11.16 -1.91 -41.11
C GLY A 37 -12.26 -0.85 -41.13
N GLN A 38 -13.22 -0.99 -42.05
CA GLN A 38 -14.48 -0.23 -42.02
C GLN A 38 -15.16 -0.45 -40.66
N GLY A 39 -15.20 0.58 -39.81
CA GLY A 39 -15.80 0.52 -38.48
C GLY A 39 -15.04 1.19 -37.33
N ALA A 40 -13.90 1.86 -37.59
CA ALA A 40 -13.19 2.59 -36.54
C ALA A 40 -13.95 3.86 -36.09
N THR A 41 -14.38 3.91 -34.83
CA THR A 41 -14.90 5.14 -34.20
C THR A 41 -13.81 6.24 -34.15
N PRO A 42 -14.16 7.53 -34.06
CA PRO A 42 -13.15 8.61 -33.97
C PRO A 42 -12.12 8.39 -32.86
N ALA A 43 -12.53 7.81 -31.72
CA ALA A 43 -11.63 7.41 -30.63
C ALA A 43 -10.61 6.32 -31.02
N ARG A 44 -10.98 5.38 -31.91
CA ARG A 44 -10.06 4.36 -32.45
C ARG A 44 -9.12 4.91 -33.52
N ARG A 45 -9.30 6.16 -34.00
CA ARG A 45 -8.36 6.79 -34.93
C ARG A 45 -7.15 7.39 -34.23
N THR A 46 -7.25 7.70 -32.94
CA THR A 46 -6.15 8.27 -32.13
C THR A 46 -5.58 7.29 -31.10
N TRP A 47 -6.25 6.16 -30.85
CA TRP A 47 -5.78 5.11 -29.93
C TRP A 47 -5.37 3.85 -30.68
N TRP A 48 -4.07 3.69 -30.93
CA TRP A 48 -3.47 2.55 -31.63
C TRP A 48 -2.47 1.80 -30.74
N PRO A 49 -2.94 0.96 -29.80
CA PRO A 49 -2.04 0.23 -28.93
C PRO A 49 -1.27 -0.83 -29.73
N ARG A 50 0.04 -0.91 -29.51
CA ARG A 50 0.87 -1.99 -30.05
C ARG A 50 0.92 -3.13 -29.05
N ALA A 51 0.91 -4.37 -29.55
CA ALA A 51 1.09 -5.54 -28.71
C ALA A 51 2.58 -5.74 -28.41
N HIS A 52 3.05 -5.32 -27.25
CA HIS A 52 4.41 -5.64 -26.79
C HIS A 52 4.43 -6.67 -25.67
N ASP A 53 5.63 -7.19 -25.40
CA ASP A 53 5.90 -7.99 -24.22
C ASP A 53 5.91 -7.12 -22.95
N ALA A 54 5.89 -7.77 -21.79
CA ALA A 54 5.74 -7.04 -20.53
C ALA A 54 6.95 -6.16 -20.19
N ARG A 55 8.16 -6.47 -20.69
CA ARG A 55 9.36 -5.67 -20.43
C ARG A 55 9.30 -4.36 -21.21
N THR A 56 8.97 -4.43 -22.50
CA THR A 56 8.85 -3.27 -23.38
C THR A 56 7.77 -2.30 -22.90
N ASP A 57 6.64 -2.82 -22.41
CA ASP A 57 5.54 -1.97 -21.93
C ASP A 57 5.80 -1.31 -20.56
N THR A 58 6.75 -1.80 -19.75
CA THR A 58 6.89 -1.35 -18.36
C THR A 58 8.21 -0.65 -18.06
N LEU A 59 9.34 -1.14 -18.58
CA LEU A 59 10.67 -0.63 -18.21
C LEU A 59 10.96 0.81 -18.67
N PRO A 60 10.54 1.26 -19.87
CA PRO A 60 10.85 2.62 -20.32
C PRO A 60 10.26 3.71 -19.43
N GLU A 61 9.03 3.52 -18.94
CA GLU A 61 8.31 4.50 -18.12
C GLU A 61 8.54 4.33 -16.61
N LEU A 62 9.18 3.23 -16.20
CA LEU A 62 9.29 2.84 -14.80
C LEU A 62 9.93 3.93 -13.92
N THR A 63 11.00 4.56 -14.40
CA THR A 63 11.70 5.63 -13.68
C THR A 63 10.77 6.81 -13.40
N PHE A 64 10.00 7.24 -14.40
CA PHE A 64 9.02 8.32 -14.25
C PHE A 64 7.90 7.92 -13.29
N ASN A 65 7.31 6.74 -13.48
CA ASN A 65 6.19 6.26 -12.67
C ASN A 65 6.57 6.15 -11.19
N ARG A 66 7.80 5.72 -10.88
CA ARG A 66 8.33 5.68 -9.51
C ARG A 66 8.45 7.07 -8.91
N ALA A 67 9.10 7.99 -9.63
CA ALA A 67 9.29 9.35 -9.16
C ALA A 67 7.95 10.06 -8.91
N ALA A 68 7.02 9.93 -9.85
CA ALA A 68 5.67 10.48 -9.73
C ALA A 68 4.89 9.86 -8.57
N SER A 69 4.92 8.53 -8.40
CA SER A 69 4.26 7.85 -7.29
C SER A 69 4.79 8.33 -5.93
N ARG A 70 6.12 8.39 -5.75
CA ARG A 70 6.74 8.87 -4.49
C ARG A 70 6.53 10.35 -4.22
N GLU A 71 6.43 11.17 -5.27
CA GLU A 71 6.05 12.58 -5.12
C GLU A 71 4.61 12.70 -4.63
N LEU A 72 3.66 12.04 -5.29
CA LEU A 72 2.25 12.04 -4.89
C LEU A 72 2.05 11.54 -3.45
N ILE A 73 2.80 10.54 -3.01
CA ILE A 73 2.73 10.06 -1.62
C ILE A 73 3.11 11.15 -0.60
N ARG A 74 3.99 12.08 -0.96
CA ARG A 74 4.42 13.18 -0.08
C ARG A 74 3.52 14.42 -0.19
N THR A 75 2.90 14.63 -1.33
CA THR A 75 2.20 15.90 -1.65
C THR A 75 0.68 15.78 -1.69
N ASN A 76 0.13 14.58 -1.91
CA ASN A 76 -1.29 14.37 -2.12
C ASN A 76 -1.92 13.44 -1.06
N ALA A 77 -2.97 13.92 -0.40
CA ALA A 77 -3.66 13.21 0.67
C ALA A 77 -4.29 11.87 0.23
N ILE A 78 -4.79 11.78 -1.00
CA ILE A 78 -5.41 10.54 -1.52
C ILE A 78 -4.33 9.47 -1.69
N ALA A 79 -3.20 9.82 -2.30
CA ALA A 79 -2.07 8.92 -2.50
C ALA A 79 -1.48 8.46 -1.15
N ALA A 80 -1.22 9.40 -0.24
CA ALA A 80 -0.73 9.11 1.10
C ALA A 80 -1.69 8.17 1.86
N GLY A 81 -2.99 8.48 1.85
CA GLY A 81 -4.02 7.69 2.52
C GLY A 81 -4.20 6.28 1.95
N ALA A 82 -4.11 6.12 0.62
CA ALA A 82 -4.18 4.82 -0.05
C ALA A 82 -3.01 3.90 0.34
N ILE A 83 -1.78 4.43 0.37
CA ILE A 83 -0.60 3.67 0.80
C ILE A 83 -0.71 3.31 2.27
N GLN A 84 -1.04 4.27 3.14
CA GLN A 84 -1.14 4.02 4.57
C GLN A 84 -2.21 2.98 4.89
N THR A 85 -3.35 3.02 4.21
CA THR A 85 -4.42 2.03 4.40
C THR A 85 -3.96 0.62 4.07
N ASN A 86 -3.10 0.44 3.07
CA ASN A 86 -2.48 -0.86 2.79
C ASN A 86 -1.54 -1.27 3.94
N LEU A 87 -0.69 -0.37 4.44
CA LEU A 87 0.23 -0.69 5.54
C LEU A 87 -0.55 -1.11 6.80
N ASP A 88 -1.56 -0.33 7.18
CA ASP A 88 -2.38 -0.58 8.38
C ASP A 88 -3.14 -1.92 8.29
N ARG A 89 -3.72 -2.24 7.12
CA ARG A 89 -4.60 -3.41 6.98
C ARG A 89 -3.87 -4.69 6.58
N VAL A 90 -2.76 -4.58 5.87
CA VAL A 90 -1.98 -5.74 5.43
C VAL A 90 -0.99 -6.17 6.51
N VAL A 91 -0.21 -5.23 7.04
CA VAL A 91 0.86 -5.50 8.03
C VAL A 91 0.35 -5.23 9.44
N GLY A 92 -0.23 -4.05 9.68
CA GLY A 92 -0.65 -3.65 11.01
C GLY A 92 0.52 -3.61 11.98
N THR A 93 0.41 -4.31 13.11
CA THR A 93 1.50 -4.45 14.10
C THR A 93 2.65 -5.37 13.63
N GLY A 94 2.45 -6.12 12.55
CA GLY A 94 3.42 -7.08 12.02
C GLY A 94 2.81 -8.46 11.82
N LEU A 95 3.32 -9.18 10.83
CA LEU A 95 2.98 -10.58 10.60
C LEU A 95 3.82 -11.45 11.54
N ALA A 96 3.16 -12.08 12.50
CA ALA A 96 3.79 -12.93 13.50
C ALA A 96 4.19 -14.30 12.92
N LEU A 97 5.25 -14.90 13.44
CA LEU A 97 5.58 -16.29 13.12
C LEU A 97 4.69 -17.23 13.92
N VAL A 98 3.92 -18.07 13.23
CA VAL A 98 3.28 -19.25 13.82
C VAL A 98 3.83 -20.50 13.14
N ALA A 99 4.77 -21.18 13.79
CA ALA A 99 5.39 -22.38 13.26
C ALA A 99 4.39 -23.54 13.21
N GLN A 100 4.39 -24.29 12.11
CA GLN A 100 3.44 -25.38 11.83
C GLN A 100 4.18 -26.64 11.35
N PRO A 101 5.03 -27.26 12.20
CA PRO A 101 5.80 -28.42 11.79
C PRO A 101 4.88 -29.57 11.32
N ASN A 102 5.22 -30.23 10.21
CA ASN A 102 4.42 -31.35 9.71
C ASN A 102 4.66 -32.61 10.53
N ARG A 103 3.79 -32.85 11.52
CA ARG A 103 3.85 -33.99 12.43
C ARG A 103 3.89 -35.35 11.74
N GLN A 104 3.16 -35.53 10.64
CA GLN A 104 3.08 -36.81 9.94
C GLN A 104 4.43 -37.17 9.30
N VAL A 105 5.08 -36.19 8.68
CA VAL A 105 6.41 -36.39 8.07
C VAL A 105 7.48 -36.58 9.14
N LEU A 106 7.39 -35.84 10.25
CA LEU A 106 8.36 -35.89 11.33
C LEU A 106 8.16 -37.08 12.28
N GLY A 107 7.04 -37.78 12.19
CA GLY A 107 6.67 -38.86 13.12
C GLY A 107 6.46 -38.36 14.56
N TRP A 108 6.02 -37.12 14.72
CA TRP A 108 5.91 -36.47 16.04
C TRP A 108 4.52 -36.60 16.67
N SER A 109 4.49 -36.71 18.00
CA SER A 109 3.28 -36.54 18.79
C SER A 109 2.80 -35.08 18.77
N ALA A 110 1.59 -34.83 19.28
CA ALA A 110 1.07 -33.46 19.43
C ALA A 110 1.94 -32.64 20.40
N ASP A 111 2.36 -33.25 21.52
CA ASP A 111 3.15 -32.59 22.56
C ASP A 111 4.55 -32.24 22.06
N GLN A 112 5.22 -33.14 21.35
CA GLN A 112 6.52 -32.87 20.72
C GLN A 112 6.45 -31.69 19.75
N ALA A 113 5.38 -31.62 18.96
CA ALA A 113 5.18 -30.53 18.03
C ALA A 113 4.90 -29.19 18.75
N ALA A 114 4.14 -29.22 19.84
CA ALA A 114 3.85 -28.04 20.65
C ALA A 114 5.13 -27.51 21.34
N GLU A 115 5.93 -28.39 21.94
CA GLU A 115 7.21 -28.04 22.56
C GLU A 115 8.20 -27.46 21.53
N TRP A 116 8.34 -28.10 20.38
CA TRP A 116 9.20 -27.61 19.31
C TRP A 116 8.71 -26.27 18.76
N LYS A 117 7.39 -26.11 18.58
CA LYS A 117 6.77 -24.85 18.14
C LYS A 117 7.09 -23.72 19.13
N ALA A 118 6.85 -23.93 20.42
CA ALA A 118 7.13 -22.94 21.46
C ALA A 118 8.60 -22.53 21.49
N LYS A 119 9.52 -23.50 21.44
CA LYS A 119 10.97 -23.22 21.41
C LYS A 119 11.37 -22.44 20.15
N THR A 120 10.87 -22.83 18.99
CA THR A 120 11.20 -22.20 17.71
C THR A 120 10.67 -20.77 17.63
N GLN A 121 9.45 -20.53 18.11
CA GLN A 121 8.88 -19.18 18.18
C GLN A 121 9.67 -18.30 19.16
N ALA A 122 10.04 -18.81 20.34
CA ALA A 122 10.83 -18.04 21.31
C ALA A 122 12.23 -17.67 20.77
N GLU A 123 12.90 -18.61 20.10
CA GLU A 123 14.19 -18.35 19.45
C GLU A 123 14.07 -17.39 18.26
N PHE A 124 12.96 -17.45 17.52
CA PHE A 124 12.69 -16.49 16.45
C PHE A 124 12.47 -15.10 17.03
N SER A 125 11.66 -14.96 18.08
CA SER A 125 11.43 -13.70 18.80
C SER A 125 12.73 -13.05 19.29
N LEU A 126 13.67 -13.84 19.83
CA LEU A 126 15.00 -13.36 20.22
C LEU A 126 15.72 -12.64 19.07
N TRP A 127 15.54 -13.11 17.84
CA TRP A 127 16.10 -12.48 16.65
C TRP A 127 15.22 -11.36 16.10
N SER A 128 13.91 -11.62 15.90
CA SER A 128 12.99 -10.75 15.18
C SER A 128 12.61 -9.48 15.92
N ASP A 129 12.57 -9.53 17.25
CA ASP A 129 12.10 -8.41 18.09
C ASP A 129 13.21 -7.36 18.28
N SER A 130 14.48 -7.77 18.11
CA SER A 130 15.65 -6.91 18.21
C SER A 130 15.90 -6.15 16.90
N THR A 131 16.35 -4.89 17.02
CA THR A 131 16.85 -4.13 15.86
C THR A 131 18.17 -4.68 15.34
N ASP A 132 18.85 -5.56 16.08
CA ASP A 132 20.04 -6.26 15.59
C ASP A 132 19.73 -7.19 14.41
N CYS A 133 18.48 -7.48 14.06
CA CYS A 133 18.16 -8.18 12.82
C CYS A 133 18.35 -7.29 11.58
N ASP A 134 18.45 -5.98 11.75
CA ASP A 134 18.70 -5.00 10.70
C ASP A 134 20.19 -4.75 10.53
N GLN A 135 20.63 -4.65 9.27
CA GLN A 135 21.99 -4.27 8.95
C GLN A 135 22.31 -2.83 9.40
N GLU A 136 21.29 -1.96 9.45
CA GLU A 136 21.41 -0.57 9.90
C GLU A 136 21.18 -0.42 11.41
N GLY A 137 20.65 -1.44 12.09
CA GLY A 137 20.38 -1.43 13.52
C GLY A 137 19.20 -0.54 13.94
N THR A 138 18.32 -0.18 13.01
CA THR A 138 17.26 0.84 13.22
C THR A 138 15.87 0.27 13.37
N GLN A 139 15.61 -0.90 12.77
CA GLN A 139 14.27 -1.49 12.72
C GLN A 139 14.30 -2.95 13.08
N ASN A 140 13.25 -3.44 13.73
CA ASN A 140 13.07 -4.86 13.95
C ASN A 140 12.47 -5.57 12.71
N PHE A 141 12.28 -6.88 12.79
CA PHE A 141 11.78 -7.67 11.66
C PHE A 141 10.38 -7.25 11.23
N TYR A 142 9.51 -6.90 12.17
CA TYR A 142 8.11 -6.52 11.91
C TYR A 142 8.00 -5.14 11.25
N GLU A 143 8.77 -4.17 11.71
CA GLU A 143 8.87 -2.84 11.10
C GLU A 143 9.39 -2.91 9.66
N LYS A 144 10.34 -3.82 9.39
CA LYS A 144 10.82 -4.06 8.02
C LYS A 144 9.78 -4.65 7.08
N GLN A 145 8.74 -5.31 7.58
CA GLN A 145 7.63 -5.77 6.74
C GLN A 145 6.86 -4.59 6.18
N ALA A 146 6.57 -3.58 7.01
CA ALA A 146 5.92 -2.34 6.59
C ALA A 146 6.80 -1.55 5.62
N LEU A 147 8.11 -1.43 5.90
CA LEU A 147 9.05 -0.77 4.98
C LEU A 147 9.10 -1.48 3.62
N THR A 148 9.12 -2.80 3.60
CA THR A 148 9.18 -3.60 2.36
C THR A 148 7.88 -3.47 1.56
N LEU A 149 6.71 -3.57 2.21
CA LEU A 149 5.42 -3.39 1.56
C LEU A 149 5.29 -1.96 1.02
N GLY A 150 5.61 -0.95 1.83
CA GLY A 150 5.55 0.45 1.44
C GLY A 150 6.47 0.76 0.26
N GLY A 151 7.70 0.26 0.29
CA GLY A 151 8.65 0.38 -0.82
C GLY A 151 8.13 -0.24 -2.11
N ALA A 152 7.55 -1.45 -2.03
CA ALA A 152 6.98 -2.15 -3.18
C ALA A 152 5.72 -1.47 -3.73
N LEU A 153 4.84 -0.92 -2.89
CA LEU A 153 3.68 -0.17 -3.35
C LEU A 153 4.10 1.16 -3.98
N ALA A 154 5.00 1.89 -3.34
CA ALA A 154 5.46 3.21 -3.80
C ALA A 154 6.26 3.13 -5.10
N SER A 155 7.03 2.06 -5.30
CA SER A 155 8.04 1.95 -6.37
C SER A 155 7.76 0.82 -7.37
N GLY A 156 6.74 0.02 -7.11
CA GLY A 156 6.40 -1.19 -7.86
C GLY A 156 7.12 -2.44 -7.36
N ASP A 157 8.34 -2.27 -6.85
CA ASP A 157 9.11 -3.34 -6.23
C ASP A 157 10.04 -2.83 -5.12
N CYS A 158 10.60 -3.78 -4.37
CA CYS A 158 11.58 -3.54 -3.31
C CYS A 158 12.51 -4.76 -3.23
N PHE A 159 13.70 -4.60 -2.65
CA PHE A 159 14.65 -5.70 -2.50
C PHE A 159 15.05 -5.86 -1.03
N THR A 160 15.39 -7.07 -0.63
CA THR A 160 16.01 -7.32 0.68
C THR A 160 17.27 -8.14 0.49
N LEU A 161 18.42 -7.54 0.82
CA LEU A 161 19.67 -8.25 0.93
C LEU A 161 19.75 -8.90 2.32
N MET A 162 20.28 -10.12 2.38
CA MET A 162 20.43 -10.88 3.63
C MET A 162 21.91 -11.12 3.96
N PRO A 163 22.68 -10.08 4.35
CA PRO A 163 24.08 -10.25 4.73
C PRO A 163 24.23 -11.01 6.06
N ASN A 164 25.48 -11.38 6.37
CA ASN A 164 25.86 -11.86 7.70
C ASN A 164 26.57 -10.73 8.44
N GLY A 165 26.03 -10.34 9.59
CA GLY A 165 26.63 -9.43 10.54
C GLY A 165 27.46 -10.15 11.61
N GLN A 166 28.06 -9.36 12.49
CA GLN A 166 28.78 -9.86 13.65
C GLN A 166 27.80 -10.40 14.70
N ARG A 167 28.08 -11.60 15.21
CA ARG A 167 27.34 -12.18 16.35
C ARG A 167 27.80 -11.52 17.64
N THR A 168 26.86 -11.26 18.53
CA THR A 168 27.10 -10.67 19.85
C THR A 168 26.54 -11.57 20.95
N SER A 169 26.80 -11.23 22.21
CA SER A 169 26.21 -11.95 23.35
C SER A 169 24.68 -11.79 23.43
N SER A 170 24.14 -10.67 22.96
CA SER A 170 22.70 -10.39 22.90
C SER A 170 22.04 -10.92 21.63
N GLN A 171 22.80 -11.06 20.53
CA GLN A 171 22.30 -11.52 19.24
C GLN A 171 23.17 -12.66 18.68
N PRO A 172 22.78 -13.93 18.92
CA PRO A 172 23.58 -15.08 18.49
C PRO A 172 23.48 -15.36 16.98
N TYR A 173 22.49 -14.78 16.29
CA TYR A 173 22.28 -14.97 14.86
C TYR A 173 23.11 -13.97 14.05
N ALA A 174 23.77 -14.43 12.99
CA ALA A 174 24.52 -13.59 12.05
C ALA A 174 23.61 -13.01 10.97
N LEU A 175 22.47 -13.63 10.64
CA LEU A 175 21.53 -13.10 9.66
C LEU A 175 21.14 -11.65 9.98
N ARG A 176 21.38 -10.76 9.01
CA ARG A 176 20.91 -9.38 8.98
C ARG A 176 20.04 -9.16 7.75
N LEU A 177 19.17 -8.16 7.82
CA LEU A 177 18.32 -7.72 6.74
C LEU A 177 18.69 -6.30 6.33
N GLN A 178 18.89 -6.07 5.05
CA GLN A 178 19.06 -4.74 4.48
C GLN A 178 18.01 -4.55 3.39
N THR A 179 17.03 -3.69 3.67
CA THR A 179 16.01 -3.32 2.69
C THR A 179 16.61 -2.32 1.72
N ILE A 180 16.48 -2.59 0.43
CA ILE A 180 17.10 -1.83 -0.64
C ILE A 180 16.00 -1.24 -1.52
N GLU A 181 16.05 0.08 -1.68
CA GLU A 181 15.14 0.82 -2.56
C GLU A 181 15.27 0.37 -4.02
N ALA A 182 14.15 0.38 -4.74
CA ALA A 182 14.04 -0.14 -6.10
C ALA A 182 15.07 0.41 -7.09
N ASP A 183 15.40 1.69 -7.00
CA ASP A 183 16.27 2.38 -7.97
C ASP A 183 17.76 2.13 -7.71
N ARG A 184 18.12 1.61 -6.52
CA ARG A 184 19.46 1.10 -6.28
C ARG A 184 19.75 -0.18 -7.06
N VAL A 185 18.72 -0.84 -7.61
CA VAL A 185 18.89 -1.94 -8.56
C VAL A 185 18.53 -1.42 -9.95
N GLY A 186 19.53 -1.29 -10.81
CA GLY A 186 19.37 -0.68 -12.13
C GLY A 186 20.37 -1.22 -13.16
N PRO A 187 20.16 -0.92 -14.45
CA PRO A 187 21.02 -1.45 -15.51
C PRO A 187 22.42 -0.85 -15.46
N THR A 188 23.42 -1.64 -15.82
CA THR A 188 24.83 -1.23 -15.92
C THR A 188 25.06 -0.06 -16.89
N SER A 189 24.24 0.01 -17.95
CA SER A 189 24.26 1.08 -18.95
C SER A 189 22.85 1.26 -19.55
N LEU A 190 22.61 2.35 -20.28
CA LEU A 190 21.34 2.56 -20.99
C LEU A 190 21.08 1.46 -22.04
N ILE A 191 22.14 0.92 -22.65
CA ILE A 191 22.04 -0.19 -23.62
C ILE A 191 21.58 -1.47 -22.92
N GLU A 192 22.08 -1.70 -21.70
CA GLU A 192 21.76 -2.88 -20.88
C GLU A 192 20.42 -2.76 -20.13
N GLN A 193 19.67 -1.69 -20.34
CA GLN A 193 18.33 -1.52 -19.79
C GLN A 193 17.39 -2.65 -20.26
N MET A 194 17.59 -3.16 -21.46
CA MET A 194 16.77 -4.22 -22.04
C MET A 194 17.52 -5.03 -23.10
N THR A 195 18.02 -6.20 -22.71
CA THR A 195 18.67 -7.20 -23.56
C THR A 195 18.04 -8.58 -23.33
N ALA A 196 18.48 -9.61 -24.09
CA ALA A 196 17.99 -10.97 -23.91
C ALA A 196 18.33 -11.55 -22.51
N THR A 197 19.51 -11.21 -21.99
CA THR A 197 20.06 -11.76 -20.74
C THR A 197 20.00 -10.80 -19.55
N GLU A 198 19.74 -9.52 -19.79
CA GLU A 198 19.68 -8.50 -18.74
C GLU A 198 18.56 -7.50 -19.00
N ALA A 199 17.78 -7.18 -17.96
CA ALA A 199 16.74 -6.16 -18.06
C ALA A 199 16.51 -5.51 -16.70
N GLY A 200 16.41 -4.17 -16.68
CA GLY A 200 16.10 -3.40 -15.46
C GLY A 200 17.00 -3.72 -14.27
N GLY A 201 18.29 -4.02 -14.48
CA GLY A 201 19.25 -4.37 -13.42
C GLY A 201 19.16 -5.82 -12.92
N VAL A 202 18.45 -6.70 -13.63
CA VAL A 202 18.34 -8.13 -13.32
C VAL A 202 18.98 -8.94 -14.45
N ARG A 203 19.86 -9.88 -14.10
CA ARG A 203 20.45 -10.85 -15.03
C ARG A 203 19.68 -12.17 -14.97
N PHE A 204 19.52 -12.80 -16.13
CA PHE A 204 18.83 -14.06 -16.30
C PHE A 204 19.75 -15.16 -16.82
N ASP A 205 19.47 -16.38 -16.41
CA ASP A 205 20.01 -17.56 -17.08
C ASP A 205 19.46 -17.63 -18.51
N PRO A 206 20.31 -17.71 -19.56
CA PRO A 206 19.88 -17.63 -20.94
C PRO A 206 19.04 -18.82 -21.41
N ARG A 207 19.08 -19.96 -20.69
CA ARG A 207 18.33 -21.17 -21.05
C ARG A 207 16.97 -21.25 -20.37
N THR A 208 16.91 -20.84 -19.11
CA THR A 208 15.73 -21.01 -18.25
C THR A 208 14.97 -19.71 -17.99
N GLY A 209 15.60 -18.55 -18.23
CA GLY A 209 15.03 -17.23 -17.92
C GLY A 209 14.91 -16.94 -16.42
N VAL A 210 15.51 -17.77 -15.56
CA VAL A 210 15.49 -17.59 -14.10
C VAL A 210 16.40 -16.42 -13.72
N PRO A 211 15.96 -15.48 -12.85
CA PRO A 211 16.83 -14.43 -12.33
C PRO A 211 18.00 -15.01 -11.52
N THR A 212 19.23 -14.64 -11.88
CA THR A 212 20.48 -15.14 -11.26
C THR A 212 21.16 -14.08 -10.40
N ASP A 213 21.21 -12.83 -10.88
CA ASP A 213 21.97 -11.74 -10.26
C ASP A 213 21.21 -10.42 -10.37
N TYR A 214 21.50 -9.51 -9.43
CA TYR A 214 20.97 -8.15 -9.38
C TYR A 214 22.13 -7.16 -9.36
N HIS A 215 22.09 -6.15 -10.22
CA HIS A 215 23.08 -5.09 -10.25
C HIS A 215 22.73 -4.02 -9.23
N LEU A 216 23.47 -3.98 -8.12
CA LEU A 216 23.24 -3.09 -6.99
C LEU A 216 24.22 -1.92 -7.02
N TYR A 217 23.72 -0.71 -7.15
CA TYR A 217 24.51 0.52 -7.05
C TYR A 217 25.00 0.77 -5.62
N ASP A 218 26.21 1.30 -5.50
CA ASP A 218 26.82 1.77 -4.25
C ASP A 218 25.99 2.87 -3.57
N VAL A 219 25.50 3.82 -4.35
CA VAL A 219 24.63 4.93 -3.91
C VAL A 219 23.35 4.99 -4.73
N HIS A 220 22.32 5.66 -4.19
CA HIS A 220 21.08 5.87 -4.95
C HIS A 220 21.39 6.74 -6.19
N PRO A 221 20.90 6.39 -7.40
CA PRO A 221 21.27 7.10 -8.63
C PRO A 221 20.75 8.55 -8.67
N GLY A 222 19.69 8.85 -7.91
CA GLY A 222 19.19 10.21 -7.67
C GLY A 222 19.75 10.88 -6.41
N ALA A 223 20.78 10.32 -5.76
CA ALA A 223 21.38 10.93 -4.58
C ALA A 223 22.04 12.26 -4.93
N TRP A 224 21.77 13.28 -4.11
CA TRP A 224 22.46 14.57 -4.18
C TRP A 224 23.44 14.65 -3.02
N MET A 225 24.74 14.50 -3.30
CA MET A 225 25.83 14.70 -2.34
C MET A 225 26.69 15.87 -2.77
N ALA A 226 26.81 16.89 -1.91
CA ALA A 226 27.64 18.06 -2.20
C ALA A 226 29.11 17.64 -2.43
N GLY A 227 29.66 18.00 -3.59
CA GLY A 227 31.07 17.76 -3.94
C GLY A 227 31.42 16.35 -4.42
N ALA A 228 30.46 15.41 -4.47
CA ALA A 228 30.67 14.09 -5.08
C ALA A 228 30.12 14.10 -6.51
N GLY A 229 30.91 13.63 -7.48
CA GLY A 229 30.40 13.38 -8.84
C GLY A 229 29.29 12.32 -8.81
N LEU A 230 28.34 12.39 -9.76
CA LEU A 230 27.20 11.48 -9.90
C LEU A 230 27.58 10.05 -10.38
N SER A 231 28.74 9.53 -9.96
CA SER A 231 29.16 8.18 -10.29
C SER A 231 28.54 7.20 -9.29
N HIS A 232 27.50 6.49 -9.73
CA HIS A 232 26.94 5.35 -9.02
C HIS A 232 27.51 4.06 -9.63
N GLN A 233 28.63 3.57 -9.08
CA GLN A 233 29.16 2.28 -9.54
C GLN A 233 28.37 1.15 -8.90
N GLY A 234 28.02 0.15 -9.69
CA GLY A 234 27.31 -1.02 -9.19
C GLY A 234 28.18 -2.25 -9.06
N ARG A 235 27.67 -3.21 -8.29
CA ARG A 235 28.20 -4.57 -8.23
C ARG A 235 27.10 -5.57 -8.47
N TRP A 236 27.45 -6.68 -9.11
CA TRP A 236 26.53 -7.81 -9.26
C TRP A 236 26.44 -8.60 -7.97
N VAL A 237 25.22 -8.77 -7.47
CA VAL A 237 24.90 -9.55 -6.28
C VAL A 237 24.09 -10.77 -6.70
N LYS A 238 24.58 -11.96 -6.35
CA LYS A 238 23.87 -13.21 -6.63
C LYS A 238 22.55 -13.28 -5.87
N ARG A 239 21.52 -13.80 -6.52
CA ARG A 239 20.24 -14.14 -5.88
C ARG A 239 20.41 -15.27 -4.86
N ILE A 240 21.15 -16.31 -5.25
CA ILE A 240 21.47 -17.48 -4.44
C ILE A 240 22.98 -17.54 -4.23
N GLY A 241 23.41 -17.60 -2.98
CA GLY A 241 24.82 -17.71 -2.61
C GLY A 241 25.39 -19.10 -2.89
N ALA A 242 26.71 -19.25 -2.76
CA ALA A 242 27.41 -20.52 -3.04
C ALA A 242 26.91 -21.71 -2.19
N SER A 243 26.42 -21.44 -0.98
CA SER A 243 25.84 -22.45 -0.08
C SER A 243 24.40 -22.87 -0.42
N GLY A 244 23.81 -22.32 -1.49
CA GLY A 244 22.38 -22.49 -1.81
C GLY A 244 21.44 -21.60 -0.99
N ARG A 245 21.97 -20.82 -0.03
CA ARG A 245 21.20 -19.82 0.73
C ARG A 245 20.76 -18.67 -0.18
N ARG A 246 19.53 -18.18 0.01
CA ARG A 246 19.06 -16.94 -0.62
C ARG A 246 19.86 -15.76 -0.08
N VAL A 247 20.37 -14.91 -0.96
CA VAL A 247 21.15 -13.71 -0.61
C VAL A 247 20.37 -12.45 -0.92
N MET A 248 19.67 -12.41 -2.05
CA MET A 248 18.82 -11.29 -2.45
C MET A 248 17.39 -11.77 -2.66
N LEU A 249 16.45 -11.09 -2.02
CA LEU A 249 15.02 -11.24 -2.25
C LEU A 249 14.52 -10.06 -3.09
N HIS A 250 13.65 -10.36 -4.05
CA HIS A 250 13.03 -9.36 -4.92
C HIS A 250 11.52 -9.39 -4.70
N HIS A 251 11.00 -8.33 -4.10
CA HIS A 251 9.62 -8.20 -3.68
C HIS A 251 8.85 -7.41 -4.74
N PHE A 252 8.14 -8.12 -5.62
CA PHE A 252 7.18 -7.50 -6.54
C PHE A 252 6.02 -8.45 -6.87
N GLN A 253 4.93 -7.88 -7.35
CA GLN A 253 3.80 -8.65 -7.86
C GLN A 253 3.89 -8.78 -9.38
N LYS A 254 4.03 -10.02 -9.85
CA LYS A 254 4.11 -10.32 -11.27
C LYS A 254 2.70 -10.35 -11.89
N LYS A 255 2.28 -9.25 -12.52
CA LYS A 255 0.95 -9.10 -13.14
C LYS A 255 0.86 -9.65 -14.57
N ARG A 256 1.98 -9.72 -15.30
CA ARG A 256 2.10 -10.31 -16.63
C ARG A 256 3.28 -11.28 -16.71
N PRO A 257 3.17 -12.37 -17.49
CA PRO A 257 4.32 -13.21 -17.83
C PRO A 257 5.47 -12.37 -18.40
N GLY A 258 6.72 -12.75 -18.10
CA GLY A 258 7.91 -12.02 -18.58
C GLY A 258 8.25 -10.71 -17.84
N MET A 259 7.36 -10.18 -16.98
CA MET A 259 7.69 -8.99 -16.17
C MET A 259 8.91 -9.25 -15.30
N VAL A 260 9.81 -8.27 -15.29
CA VAL A 260 11.07 -8.29 -14.56
C VAL A 260 11.04 -7.39 -13.34
N ARG A 261 10.44 -6.21 -13.46
CA ARG A 261 10.27 -5.23 -12.39
C ARG A 261 8.79 -5.04 -12.12
N GLY A 262 8.45 -4.59 -10.92
CA GLY A 262 7.07 -4.21 -10.60
C GLY A 262 6.75 -2.78 -11.02
N VAL A 263 5.46 -2.47 -11.17
CA VAL A 263 4.95 -1.14 -11.50
C VAL A 263 4.31 -0.53 -10.25
N PRO A 264 4.59 0.74 -9.89
CA PRO A 264 4.02 1.37 -8.70
C PRO A 264 2.50 1.25 -8.62
N TYR A 265 1.99 1.05 -7.41
CA TYR A 265 0.57 0.85 -7.12
C TYR A 265 -0.29 2.01 -7.61
N LEU A 266 0.22 3.24 -7.49
CA LEU A 266 -0.49 4.46 -7.88
C LEU A 266 -0.45 4.76 -9.38
N THR A 267 0.35 4.03 -10.17
CA THR A 267 0.55 4.30 -11.60
C THR A 267 -0.76 4.50 -12.38
N PRO A 268 -1.80 3.66 -12.22
CA PRO A 268 -3.04 3.80 -12.99
C PRO A 268 -3.84 5.08 -12.68
N ILE A 269 -3.54 5.76 -11.58
CA ILE A 269 -4.32 6.91 -11.08
C ILE A 269 -3.50 8.20 -10.97
N ILE A 270 -2.22 8.21 -11.39
CA ILE A 270 -1.35 9.39 -11.30
C ILE A 270 -2.01 10.62 -11.91
N ASP A 271 -2.48 10.51 -13.15
CA ASP A 271 -3.09 11.63 -13.88
C ASP A 271 -4.41 12.06 -13.26
N CYS A 272 -5.20 11.09 -12.79
CA CYS A 272 -6.48 11.33 -12.13
C CYS A 272 -6.29 12.14 -10.84
N ILE A 273 -5.36 11.72 -9.97
CA ILE A 273 -5.02 12.43 -8.73
C ILE A 273 -4.53 13.85 -9.04
N LYS A 274 -3.66 14.03 -10.04
CA LYS A 274 -3.16 15.35 -10.43
C LYS A 274 -4.25 16.27 -10.96
N GLN A 275 -5.20 15.75 -11.73
CA GLN A 275 -6.34 16.51 -12.23
C GLN A 275 -7.28 16.93 -11.09
N ILE A 276 -7.57 16.03 -10.16
CA ILE A 276 -8.38 16.34 -8.98
C ILE A 276 -7.72 17.42 -8.12
N GLY A 277 -6.41 17.31 -7.87
CA GLY A 277 -5.69 18.32 -7.10
C GLY A 277 -5.85 19.71 -7.71
N ARG A 278 -5.61 19.84 -9.02
CA ARG A 278 -5.82 21.13 -9.74
C ARG A 278 -7.26 21.61 -9.68
N TYR A 279 -8.24 20.70 -9.74
CA TYR A 279 -9.65 21.06 -9.63
C TYR A 279 -10.00 21.56 -8.23
N SER A 280 -9.54 20.87 -7.18
CA SER A 280 -9.69 21.31 -5.79
C SER A 280 -9.04 22.66 -5.54
N ASP A 281 -7.82 22.88 -6.03
CA ASP A 281 -7.11 24.16 -5.90
C ASP A 281 -7.87 25.30 -6.60
N ALA A 282 -8.42 25.04 -7.79
CA ALA A 282 -9.22 26.00 -8.53
C ALA A 282 -10.52 26.36 -7.79
N GLU A 283 -11.18 25.39 -7.16
CA GLU A 283 -12.39 25.63 -6.37
C GLU A 283 -12.08 26.38 -5.06
N ILE A 284 -10.96 26.07 -4.39
CA ILE A 284 -10.48 26.84 -3.23
C ILE A 284 -10.16 28.27 -3.63
N MET A 285 -9.41 28.47 -4.71
CA MET A 285 -9.05 29.81 -5.20
C MET A 285 -10.30 30.61 -5.59
N ALA A 286 -11.28 29.96 -6.23
CA ALA A 286 -12.54 30.61 -6.55
C ALA A 286 -13.33 30.99 -5.28
N ALA A 287 -13.35 30.14 -4.25
CA ALA A 287 -13.97 30.48 -2.97
C ALA A 287 -13.26 31.67 -2.28
N VAL A 288 -11.92 31.71 -2.35
CA VAL A 288 -11.10 32.82 -1.86
C VAL A 288 -11.44 34.12 -2.61
N ILE A 289 -11.43 34.10 -3.95
CA ILE A 289 -11.83 35.25 -4.78
C ILE A 289 -13.26 35.71 -4.47
N SER A 290 -14.20 34.78 -4.31
CA SER A 290 -15.58 35.11 -3.91
C SER A 290 -15.67 35.76 -2.52
N ALA A 291 -14.77 35.41 -1.61
CA ALA A 291 -14.71 36.04 -0.29
C ALA A 291 -14.12 37.47 -0.36
N TYR A 292 -13.37 37.81 -1.41
CA TYR A 292 -13.01 39.18 -1.73
C TYR A 292 -14.20 39.86 -2.41
N LEU A 293 -14.90 40.74 -1.67
CA LEU A 293 -15.97 41.56 -2.24
C LEU A 293 -15.36 42.46 -3.34
N THR A 294 -15.68 42.17 -4.59
CA THR A 294 -15.25 43.00 -5.73
C THR A 294 -16.40 43.90 -6.14
N VAL A 295 -16.25 45.21 -5.87
CA VAL A 295 -17.20 46.24 -6.32
C VAL A 295 -16.58 46.97 -7.49
N PHE A 296 -17.21 46.91 -8.66
CA PHE A 296 -16.86 47.76 -9.79
C PHE A 296 -17.71 49.03 -9.73
N ILE A 297 -17.07 50.19 -9.88
CA ILE A 297 -17.75 51.48 -9.92
C ILE A 297 -17.96 51.86 -11.39
N LYS A 298 -19.22 52.09 -11.79
CA LYS A 298 -19.55 52.57 -13.13
C LYS A 298 -19.78 54.08 -13.09
N THR A 299 -18.83 54.84 -13.64
CA THR A 299 -18.91 56.32 -13.74
C THR A 299 -19.59 56.74 -15.05
N PRO A 300 -20.62 57.60 -15.03
CA PRO A 300 -21.27 58.08 -16.26
C PRO A 300 -20.42 59.15 -16.96
N GLY A 301 -20.09 58.94 -18.24
CA GLY A 301 -19.30 59.88 -19.05
C GLY A 301 -17.80 59.68 -18.83
N GLY A 302 -17.19 58.83 -19.65
CA GLY A 302 -15.83 58.33 -19.44
C GLY A 302 -14.77 59.41 -19.33
N ASP A 303 -14.32 59.65 -18.10
CA ASP A 303 -12.94 59.92 -17.75
C ASP A 303 -12.67 59.20 -16.42
N ALA A 304 -11.61 58.39 -16.37
CA ALA A 304 -11.27 57.58 -15.21
C ALA A 304 -10.72 58.48 -14.08
N SER A 305 -11.42 58.54 -12.94
CA SER A 305 -10.93 59.20 -11.74
C SER A 305 -10.19 58.20 -10.83
N PRO A 306 -9.06 58.56 -10.20
CA PRO A 306 -8.36 57.67 -9.27
C PRO A 306 -9.17 57.50 -7.99
N ALA A 307 -9.42 56.25 -7.60
CA ALA A 307 -10.17 55.89 -6.40
C ALA A 307 -9.47 56.40 -5.12
N PHE A 308 -10.23 57.03 -4.23
CA PHE A 308 -9.74 57.54 -2.93
C PHE A 308 -9.60 56.41 -1.91
N ALA A 309 -8.43 56.37 -1.25
CA ALA A 309 -8.14 55.51 -0.11
C ALA A 309 -8.82 56.02 1.17
N GLY A 310 -9.54 55.14 1.86
CA GLY A 310 -9.88 55.33 3.28
C GLY A 310 -8.63 55.11 4.14
N GLU A 311 -8.46 55.93 5.17
CA GLU A 311 -7.27 55.98 6.02
C GLU A 311 -6.90 54.64 6.68
N GLU A 312 -5.57 54.44 6.78
CA GLU A 312 -4.81 53.35 7.41
C GLU A 312 -4.79 51.97 6.72
N VAL A 313 -4.21 51.90 5.52
CA VAL A 313 -3.41 50.73 5.08
C VAL A 313 -2.18 51.20 4.29
N VAL A 314 -1.04 50.57 4.55
CA VAL A 314 0.28 50.75 3.93
C VAL A 314 0.18 51.03 2.43
N VAL A 315 0.81 52.13 1.98
CA VAL A 315 0.88 52.58 0.59
C VAL A 315 1.59 51.54 -0.29
N PRO A 316 0.92 50.91 -1.27
CA PRO A 316 1.61 50.26 -2.38
C PRO A 316 1.82 51.27 -3.52
N THR A 317 2.86 51.05 -4.30
CA THR A 317 3.27 51.85 -5.46
C THR A 317 2.14 51.97 -6.50
N GLU A 318 2.07 53.10 -7.21
CA GLU A 318 1.05 53.44 -8.22
C GLU A 318 0.65 52.24 -9.12
N GLY A 319 -0.65 51.92 -9.11
CA GLY A 319 -1.26 50.92 -10.00
C GLY A 319 -1.83 49.69 -9.30
N GLU A 320 -1.57 49.48 -8.01
CA GLU A 320 -2.11 48.33 -7.27
C GLU A 320 -3.38 48.70 -6.48
N ILE A 321 -4.52 48.14 -6.93
CA ILE A 321 -5.77 48.18 -6.18
C ILE A 321 -5.67 47.15 -5.06
N GLY A 322 -5.48 47.61 -3.82
CA GLY A 322 -5.50 46.75 -2.64
C GLY A 322 -6.92 46.22 -2.37
N LEU A 323 -7.15 44.95 -2.70
CA LEU A 323 -8.40 44.24 -2.39
C LEU A 323 -8.38 43.78 -0.92
N GLY A 324 -9.10 44.50 -0.05
CA GLY A 324 -9.32 44.10 1.34
C GLY A 324 -10.53 43.17 1.48
N MET A 325 -10.48 42.23 2.43
CA MET A 325 -11.65 41.41 2.79
C MET A 325 -12.76 42.29 3.40
N GLY A 326 -13.91 42.36 2.73
CA GLY A 326 -15.10 43.09 3.24
C GLY A 326 -15.02 44.62 3.19
N ALA A 327 -14.18 45.20 2.32
CA ALA A 327 -14.08 46.65 2.18
C ALA A 327 -15.34 47.24 1.50
N VAL A 328 -15.97 48.23 2.14
CA VAL A 328 -17.06 49.03 1.56
C VAL A 328 -16.47 50.29 0.97
N VAL A 329 -16.50 50.43 -0.36
CA VAL A 329 -16.04 51.64 -1.05
C VAL A 329 -17.21 52.62 -1.17
N GLY A 330 -17.02 53.87 -0.74
CA GLY A 330 -18.01 54.94 -0.92
C GLY A 330 -18.10 55.36 -2.38
N LEU A 331 -19.33 55.54 -2.89
CA LEU A 331 -19.61 55.91 -4.28
C LEU A 331 -19.81 57.43 -4.42
N ALA A 332 -19.34 58.05 -5.50
CA ALA A 332 -19.61 59.45 -5.80
C ALA A 332 -21.05 59.66 -6.35
N PRO A 333 -21.62 60.88 -6.30
CA PRO A 333 -22.96 61.16 -6.81
C PRO A 333 -23.09 60.83 -8.30
N GLY A 334 -23.93 59.85 -8.64
CA GLY A 334 -24.17 59.39 -10.02
C GLY A 334 -23.45 58.10 -10.42
N GLU A 335 -22.62 57.51 -9.55
CA GLU A 335 -21.96 56.24 -9.79
C GLU A 335 -22.80 55.04 -9.37
N GLU A 336 -22.83 53.99 -10.19
CA GLU A 336 -23.56 52.75 -9.90
C GLU A 336 -22.59 51.63 -9.48
N PRO A 337 -22.83 50.95 -8.34
CA PRO A 337 -22.05 49.78 -7.97
C PRO A 337 -22.49 48.58 -8.82
N VAL A 338 -21.56 48.00 -9.55
CA VAL A 338 -21.73 46.68 -10.17
C VAL A 338 -21.05 45.67 -9.26
N THR A 339 -21.86 45.00 -8.43
CA THR A 339 -21.40 43.85 -7.66
C THR A 339 -21.36 42.63 -8.56
N VAL A 340 -20.17 42.11 -8.83
CA VAL A 340 -20.04 40.77 -9.39
C VAL A 340 -20.12 39.83 -8.19
N ASN A 341 -21.33 39.38 -7.85
CA ASN A 341 -21.49 38.27 -6.91
C ASN A 341 -21.14 36.99 -7.68
N PRO A 342 -20.00 36.33 -7.44
CA PRO A 342 -19.72 35.06 -8.07
C PRO A 342 -20.60 34.05 -7.35
N SER A 343 -21.83 33.87 -7.86
CA SER A 343 -22.81 32.91 -7.35
C SER A 343 -22.15 31.54 -7.21
N ARG A 344 -21.91 31.13 -5.96
CA ARG A 344 -21.37 29.80 -5.63
C ARG A 344 -21.95 29.34 -4.30
N PRO A 345 -23.00 28.54 -4.38
CA PRO A 345 -22.76 27.14 -4.06
C PRO A 345 -22.49 26.36 -5.34
N ASN A 346 -21.42 25.57 -5.38
CA ASN A 346 -21.25 24.49 -6.37
C ASN A 346 -21.67 23.17 -5.72
N PRO A 347 -22.98 22.84 -5.66
CA PRO A 347 -23.45 21.61 -5.03
C PRO A 347 -23.00 20.36 -5.78
N GLN A 348 -22.51 20.47 -7.02
CA GLN A 348 -22.03 19.36 -7.82
C GLN A 348 -20.56 18.98 -7.53
N PHE A 349 -19.82 19.79 -6.77
CA PHE A 349 -18.42 19.50 -6.43
C PHE A 349 -18.29 18.16 -5.69
N ALA A 350 -19.01 17.98 -4.58
CA ALA A 350 -18.90 16.77 -3.76
C ALA A 350 -19.32 15.49 -4.53
N PRO A 351 -20.48 15.44 -5.23
CA PRO A 351 -20.85 14.28 -6.04
C PRO A 351 -19.82 13.94 -7.13
N PHE A 352 -19.20 14.95 -7.76
CA PHE A 352 -18.15 14.71 -8.74
C PHE A 352 -16.91 14.10 -8.09
N ILE A 353 -16.41 14.68 -6.99
CA ILE A 353 -15.25 14.15 -6.26
C ILE A 353 -15.53 12.72 -5.80
N GLU A 354 -16.70 12.43 -5.22
CA GLU A 354 -17.09 11.07 -4.82
C GLU A 354 -17.10 10.09 -6.00
N GLY A 355 -17.59 10.51 -7.17
CA GLY A 355 -17.55 9.73 -8.39
C GLY A 355 -16.12 9.39 -8.82
N VAL A 356 -15.21 10.36 -8.75
CA VAL A 356 -13.79 10.14 -9.08
C VAL A 356 -13.09 9.27 -8.04
N MET A 357 -13.36 9.47 -6.74
CA MET A 357 -12.85 8.60 -5.67
C MET A 357 -13.31 7.15 -5.85
N THR A 358 -14.51 6.95 -6.39
CA THR A 358 -15.00 5.60 -6.73
C THR A 358 -14.15 4.96 -7.83
N GLN A 359 -13.82 5.71 -8.88
CA GLN A 359 -12.93 5.22 -9.95
C GLN A 359 -11.52 4.92 -9.44
N ILE A 360 -10.98 5.79 -8.58
CA ILE A 360 -9.68 5.58 -7.92
C ILE A 360 -9.74 4.29 -7.08
N GLY A 361 -10.75 4.14 -6.24
CA GLY A 361 -10.94 2.95 -5.42
C GLY A 361 -11.01 1.67 -6.24
N MET A 362 -11.74 1.68 -7.36
CA MET A 362 -11.81 0.56 -8.31
C MET A 362 -10.44 0.19 -8.87
N ALA A 363 -9.63 1.18 -9.28
CA ALA A 363 -8.29 0.94 -9.82
C ALA A 363 -7.32 0.40 -8.77
N LEU A 364 -7.50 0.79 -7.51
CA LEU A 364 -6.66 0.41 -6.38
C LEU A 364 -7.11 -0.89 -5.68
N GLY A 365 -8.32 -1.39 -5.97
CA GLY A 365 -8.90 -2.55 -5.29
C GLY A 365 -9.39 -2.24 -3.88
N ILE A 366 -9.72 -0.98 -3.59
CA ILE A 366 -10.22 -0.52 -2.28
C ILE A 366 -11.55 0.21 -2.51
N PRO A 367 -12.67 -0.25 -1.93
CA PRO A 367 -13.95 0.46 -1.98
C PRO A 367 -13.82 1.91 -1.47
N ARG A 368 -14.59 2.84 -2.05
CA ARG A 368 -14.46 4.27 -1.74
C ARG A 368 -14.64 4.54 -0.24
N GLU A 369 -15.55 3.83 0.43
CA GLU A 369 -15.86 3.99 1.86
C GLU A 369 -14.62 3.72 2.72
N VAL A 370 -13.83 2.73 2.33
CA VAL A 370 -12.58 2.36 2.99
C VAL A 370 -11.47 3.35 2.63
N LEU A 371 -11.42 3.81 1.37
CA LEU A 371 -10.43 4.77 0.89
C LEU A 371 -10.55 6.14 1.58
N ILE A 372 -11.77 6.68 1.67
CA ILE A 372 -12.05 7.98 2.31
C ILE A 372 -12.36 7.87 3.81
N LYS A 373 -12.45 6.64 4.34
CA LYS A 373 -12.76 6.31 5.73
C LYS A 373 -14.12 6.88 6.21
N GLN A 374 -15.14 6.81 5.34
CA GLN A 374 -16.49 7.28 5.63
C GLN A 374 -17.52 6.18 5.38
N PHE A 375 -18.33 5.88 6.39
CA PHE A 375 -19.29 4.76 6.38
C PHE A 375 -20.72 5.25 6.67
N ASN A 376 -21.28 6.06 5.75
CA ASN A 376 -22.65 6.59 5.89
C ASN A 376 -23.76 5.64 5.41
N SER A 377 -23.39 4.46 4.89
CA SER A 377 -24.33 3.48 4.36
C SER A 377 -24.89 2.57 5.47
N SER A 378 -25.91 1.77 5.14
CA SER A 378 -26.46 0.78 6.07
C SER A 378 -25.38 -0.19 6.58
N TYR A 379 -25.59 -0.78 7.77
CA TYR A 379 -24.66 -1.75 8.37
C TYR A 379 -24.24 -2.85 7.37
N SER A 380 -25.20 -3.42 6.65
CA SER A 380 -24.93 -4.48 5.67
C SER A 380 -24.06 -4.00 4.49
N ALA A 381 -24.28 -2.77 4.01
CA ALA A 381 -23.47 -2.20 2.91
C ALA A 381 -22.04 -1.88 3.37
N SER A 382 -21.89 -1.26 4.55
CA SER A 382 -20.58 -0.98 5.14
C SER A 382 -19.80 -2.27 5.44
N LYS A 383 -20.48 -3.31 5.94
CA LYS A 383 -19.89 -4.63 6.16
C LYS A 383 -19.48 -5.30 4.84
N ALA A 384 -20.29 -5.19 3.78
CA ALA A 384 -19.94 -5.71 2.46
C ALA A 384 -18.69 -5.02 1.88
N ALA A 385 -18.58 -3.70 1.99
CA ALA A 385 -17.40 -2.94 1.55
C ALA A 385 -16.13 -3.35 2.32
N LEU A 386 -16.24 -3.53 3.64
CA LEU A 386 -15.11 -4.00 4.45
C LEU A 386 -14.69 -5.43 4.10
N LEU A 387 -15.64 -6.33 3.87
CA LEU A 387 -15.35 -7.71 3.49
C LEU A 387 -14.70 -7.82 2.10
N ASP A 388 -15.14 -7.01 1.14
CA ASP A 388 -14.52 -6.92 -0.19
C ASP A 388 -13.08 -6.42 -0.10
N ALA A 389 -12.85 -5.31 0.61
CA ALA A 389 -11.51 -4.79 0.88
C ALA A 389 -10.62 -5.82 1.60
N TRP A 390 -11.21 -6.60 2.52
CA TRP A 390 -10.48 -7.62 3.28
C TRP A 390 -9.99 -8.78 2.41
N VAL A 391 -10.70 -9.12 1.32
CA VAL A 391 -10.19 -10.09 0.34
C VAL A 391 -8.90 -9.58 -0.29
N TYR A 392 -8.87 -8.31 -0.70
CA TYR A 392 -7.68 -7.66 -1.24
C TYR A 392 -6.52 -7.62 -0.20
N PHE A 393 -6.77 -7.15 1.02
CA PHE A 393 -5.72 -7.08 2.05
C PHE A 393 -5.14 -8.44 2.42
N ARG A 394 -5.97 -9.50 2.49
CA ARG A 394 -5.47 -10.86 2.70
C ARG A 394 -4.62 -11.37 1.55
N GLY A 395 -4.96 -11.03 0.31
CA GLY A 395 -4.14 -11.35 -0.87
C GLY A 395 -2.76 -10.69 -0.80
N MET A 396 -2.73 -9.40 -0.48
CA MET A 396 -1.48 -8.64 -0.25
C MET A 396 -0.66 -9.24 0.89
N ARG A 397 -1.30 -9.62 2.00
CA ARG A 397 -0.67 -10.23 3.17
C ARG A 397 -0.04 -11.58 2.82
N TYR A 398 -0.76 -12.42 2.08
CA TYR A 398 -0.24 -13.70 1.61
C TYR A 398 0.98 -13.52 0.70
N TRP A 399 0.93 -12.54 -0.21
CA TRP A 399 2.07 -12.19 -1.05
C TRP A 399 3.27 -11.71 -0.21
N LEU A 400 3.06 -10.81 0.75
CA LEU A 400 4.14 -10.30 1.60
C LEU A 400 4.76 -11.42 2.44
N ALA A 401 3.93 -12.29 3.03
CA ALA A 401 4.37 -13.45 3.77
C ALA A 401 5.23 -14.40 2.92
N GLY A 402 4.80 -14.72 1.70
CA GLY A 402 5.56 -15.61 0.80
C GLY A 402 6.81 -14.96 0.20
N SER A 403 6.81 -13.64 0.03
CA SER A 403 7.89 -12.88 -0.60
C SER A 403 8.98 -12.47 0.39
N PHE A 404 8.60 -12.09 1.61
CA PHE A 404 9.47 -11.54 2.65
C PHE A 404 9.60 -12.48 3.83
N CYS A 405 8.51 -12.76 4.56
CA CYS A 405 8.59 -13.44 5.85
C CYS A 405 9.10 -14.89 5.74
N GLN A 406 8.50 -15.67 4.84
CA GLN A 406 8.78 -17.09 4.69
C GLN A 406 10.23 -17.38 4.24
N PRO A 407 10.78 -16.72 3.19
CA PRO A 407 12.17 -16.95 2.78
C PRO A 407 13.20 -16.51 3.84
N ILE A 408 12.88 -15.47 4.62
CA ILE A 408 13.72 -15.01 5.72
C ILE A 408 13.69 -16.02 6.87
N TYR A 409 12.51 -16.50 7.26
CA TYR A 409 12.37 -17.56 8.28
C TYR A 409 13.08 -18.86 7.88
N GLU A 410 12.98 -19.29 6.62
CA GLU A 410 13.73 -20.46 6.14
C GLU A 410 15.24 -20.29 6.23
N THR A 411 15.72 -19.06 6.03
CA THR A 411 17.14 -18.71 6.11
C THR A 411 17.59 -18.64 7.57
N TRP A 412 16.78 -18.01 8.43
CA TRP A 412 16.99 -17.94 9.87
C TRP A 412 16.97 -19.33 10.51
N LEU A 413 15.98 -20.17 10.20
CA LEU A 413 15.85 -21.51 10.77
C LEU A 413 17.04 -22.39 10.37
N ALA A 414 17.51 -22.26 9.13
CA ALA A 414 18.74 -22.92 8.72
C ALA A 414 19.94 -22.49 9.57
N GLU A 415 20.07 -21.20 9.88
CA GLU A 415 21.09 -20.74 10.81
C GLU A 415 20.89 -21.30 12.23
N ALA A 416 19.66 -21.24 12.76
CA ALA A 416 19.32 -21.72 14.10
C ALA A 416 19.63 -23.21 14.30
N VAL A 417 19.35 -24.03 13.28
CA VAL A 417 19.68 -25.46 13.27
C VAL A 417 21.19 -25.66 13.15
N SER A 418 21.89 -24.88 12.32
CA SER A 418 23.36 -24.96 12.21
C SER A 418 24.08 -24.59 13.50
N LEU A 419 23.49 -23.70 14.30
CA LEU A 419 23.98 -23.31 15.62
C LEU A 419 23.61 -24.31 16.74
N GLY A 420 22.78 -25.32 16.44
CA GLY A 420 22.27 -26.27 17.43
C GLY A 420 21.24 -25.69 18.40
N ARG A 421 20.76 -24.45 18.18
CA ARG A 421 19.73 -23.82 19.02
C ARG A 421 18.36 -24.47 18.82
N ILE A 422 18.05 -24.85 17.58
CA ILE A 422 16.85 -25.62 17.21
C ILE A 422 17.24 -27.03 16.78
N ALA A 423 16.64 -28.04 17.42
CA ALA A 423 16.82 -29.43 17.04
C ALA A 423 15.94 -29.75 15.82
N ALA A 424 16.57 -30.03 14.69
CA ALA A 424 15.88 -30.48 13.47
C ALA A 424 16.73 -31.55 12.74
N PRO A 425 16.71 -32.81 13.21
CA PRO A 425 17.42 -33.91 12.56
C PRO A 425 17.06 -34.02 11.07
N GLY A 426 18.06 -34.20 10.23
CA GLY A 426 17.88 -34.37 8.78
C GLY A 426 17.55 -33.07 8.00
N PHE A 427 17.51 -31.91 8.65
CA PHE A 427 17.15 -30.62 8.03
C PHE A 427 18.01 -30.22 6.81
N PHE A 428 19.30 -30.59 6.81
CA PHE A 428 20.22 -30.29 5.70
C PHE A 428 20.39 -31.44 4.70
N THR A 429 19.85 -32.62 5.00
CA THR A 429 20.06 -33.83 4.19
C THR A 429 18.83 -34.19 3.36
N ASP A 430 17.62 -33.92 3.86
CA ASP A 430 16.36 -34.26 3.19
C ASP A 430 15.48 -33.01 2.96
N PRO A 431 15.19 -32.65 1.70
CA PRO A 431 14.28 -31.56 1.36
C PRO A 431 12.86 -31.71 1.95
N LEU A 432 12.36 -32.93 2.10
CA LEU A 432 11.03 -33.20 2.66
C LEU A 432 11.02 -32.90 4.17
N LEU A 433 12.06 -33.30 4.89
CA LEU A 433 12.23 -32.95 6.30
C LEU A 433 12.42 -31.44 6.46
N ARG A 434 13.25 -30.82 5.62
CA ARG A 434 13.42 -29.35 5.61
C ARG A 434 12.06 -28.66 5.45
N TRP A 435 11.27 -29.07 4.45
CA TRP A 435 9.92 -28.56 4.24
C TRP A 435 9.03 -28.77 5.47
N ALA A 436 9.08 -29.96 6.08
CA ALA A 436 8.29 -30.28 7.26
C ALA A 436 8.58 -29.34 8.45
N TYR A 437 9.84 -28.95 8.65
CA TYR A 437 10.24 -27.99 9.69
C TYR A 437 9.95 -26.53 9.34
N THR A 438 10.13 -26.12 8.08
CA THR A 438 10.03 -24.71 7.66
C THR A 438 8.59 -24.24 7.44
N ARG A 439 7.58 -25.09 7.64
CA ARG A 439 6.18 -24.68 7.54
C ARG A 439 5.82 -23.66 8.61
N ALA A 440 5.19 -22.58 8.19
CA ALA A 440 4.69 -21.54 9.06
C ALA A 440 3.44 -20.88 8.46
N SER A 441 2.62 -20.31 9.34
CA SER A 441 1.63 -19.30 8.98
C SER A 441 2.09 -17.94 9.48
N TRP A 442 1.75 -16.90 8.71
CA TRP A 442 2.09 -15.51 8.96
C TRP A 442 0.83 -14.69 9.15
N PRO A 443 0.11 -14.91 10.26
CA PRO A 443 -1.11 -14.18 10.49
C PRO A 443 -0.75 -12.73 10.91
N GLY A 444 -1.57 -11.78 10.47
CA GLY A 444 -1.47 -10.37 10.85
C GLY A 444 -2.76 -9.94 11.53
N ASP A 445 -2.83 -8.68 11.96
CA ASP A 445 -3.94 -8.12 12.74
C ASP A 445 -5.32 -8.53 12.19
N SER A 446 -6.27 -8.66 13.12
CA SER A 446 -7.66 -8.96 12.79
C SER A 446 -8.30 -7.81 12.02
N MET A 447 -9.38 -8.10 11.28
CA MET A 447 -10.15 -7.07 10.58
C MET A 447 -10.80 -6.07 11.56
N GLY A 448 -10.94 -6.48 12.83
CA GLY A 448 -11.82 -5.88 13.81
C GLY A 448 -13.27 -6.35 13.63
N SER A 449 -14.06 -6.18 14.68
CA SER A 449 -15.48 -6.51 14.68
C SER A 449 -16.32 -5.23 14.70
N ILE A 450 -17.39 -5.20 13.90
CA ILE A 450 -18.37 -4.10 13.94
C ILE A 450 -19.38 -4.34 15.06
N ASN A 451 -19.82 -5.59 15.25
CA ASN A 451 -20.70 -5.99 16.37
C ASN A 451 -20.09 -7.17 17.13
N PRO A 452 -19.26 -6.91 18.16
CA PRO A 452 -18.54 -7.96 18.90
C PRO A 452 -19.45 -9.03 19.49
N LYS A 453 -20.66 -8.68 19.92
CA LYS A 453 -21.60 -9.62 20.52
C LYS A 453 -22.00 -10.71 19.51
N ASP A 454 -22.51 -10.29 18.36
CA ASP A 454 -23.00 -11.21 17.33
C ASP A 454 -21.86 -12.03 16.72
N GLU A 455 -20.67 -11.41 16.58
CA GLU A 455 -19.51 -12.11 16.04
C GLU A 455 -18.99 -13.16 17.03
N VAL A 456 -18.76 -12.83 18.31
CA VAL A 456 -18.34 -13.83 19.31
C VAL A 456 -19.32 -14.99 19.41
N GLU A 457 -20.63 -14.72 19.34
CA GLU A 457 -21.64 -15.78 19.31
C GLU A 457 -21.52 -16.66 18.07
N ALA A 458 -21.32 -16.08 16.88
CA ALA A 458 -21.11 -16.83 15.64
C ALA A 458 -19.85 -17.70 15.70
N TYR A 459 -18.73 -17.17 16.20
CA TYR A 459 -17.48 -17.92 16.36
C TYR A 459 -17.61 -19.05 17.39
N THR A 460 -18.31 -18.81 18.50
CA THR A 460 -18.59 -19.84 19.52
C THR A 460 -19.40 -20.98 18.91
N ARG A 461 -20.49 -20.66 18.21
CA ARG A 461 -21.31 -21.66 17.50
C ARG A 461 -20.50 -22.42 16.43
N ALA A 462 -19.58 -21.75 15.74
CA ALA A 462 -18.71 -22.40 14.74
C ALA A 462 -17.70 -23.37 15.39
N ILE A 463 -17.14 -23.02 16.55
CA ILE A 463 -16.26 -23.90 17.34
C ILE A 463 -17.06 -25.11 17.84
N ASP A 464 -18.26 -24.88 18.40
CA ASP A 464 -19.12 -25.95 18.90
C ASP A 464 -19.58 -26.90 17.78
N ALA A 465 -19.84 -26.35 16.59
CA ALA A 465 -20.11 -27.09 15.36
C ALA A 465 -18.87 -27.76 14.73
N ARG A 466 -17.68 -27.60 15.32
CA ARG A 466 -16.40 -28.16 14.84
C ARG A 466 -15.98 -27.65 13.45
N LEU A 467 -16.47 -26.48 13.06
CA LEU A 467 -16.12 -25.81 11.81
C LEU A 467 -14.87 -24.92 11.97
N MET A 468 -14.50 -24.59 13.21
CA MET A 468 -13.39 -23.68 13.51
C MET A 468 -12.62 -24.11 14.76
N THR A 469 -11.31 -23.83 14.79
CA THR A 469 -10.47 -24.03 15.97
C THR A 469 -10.45 -22.79 16.86
N ARG A 470 -10.17 -22.98 18.16
CA ARG A 470 -10.01 -21.86 19.11
C ARG A 470 -8.85 -20.94 18.74
N GLU A 471 -7.74 -21.52 18.26
CA GLU A 471 -6.58 -20.75 17.78
C GLU A 471 -6.94 -19.82 16.61
N LEU A 472 -7.72 -20.31 15.63
CA LEU A 472 -8.15 -19.49 14.51
C LEU A 472 -9.15 -18.41 14.95
N ALA A 473 -10.09 -18.75 15.83
CA ALA A 473 -11.10 -17.82 16.33
C ALA A 473 -10.47 -16.68 17.14
N GLU A 474 -9.58 -17.02 18.07
CA GLU A 474 -8.88 -16.03 18.89
C GLU A 474 -8.06 -15.08 18.03
N TRP A 475 -7.36 -15.61 17.03
CA TRP A 475 -6.65 -14.78 16.08
C TRP A 475 -7.59 -13.86 15.29
N GLN A 476 -8.67 -14.39 14.72
CA GLN A 476 -9.57 -13.62 13.86
C GLN A 476 -10.37 -12.56 14.62
N LEU A 477 -10.63 -12.76 15.91
CA LEU A 477 -11.32 -11.79 16.75
C LEU A 477 -10.36 -10.78 17.37
N PHE A 478 -9.28 -11.27 17.99
CA PHE A 478 -8.44 -10.47 18.89
C PHE A 478 -6.99 -10.29 18.39
N GLY A 479 -6.56 -11.05 17.39
CA GLY A 479 -5.19 -10.97 16.86
C GLY A 479 -4.12 -11.56 17.78
N THR A 480 -4.50 -12.41 18.73
CA THR A 480 -3.57 -13.04 19.69
C THR A 480 -3.34 -14.52 19.37
N ASP A 481 -2.13 -15.02 19.64
CA ASP A 481 -1.83 -16.45 19.56
C ASP A 481 -2.41 -17.17 20.78
N PHE A 482 -3.29 -18.14 20.53
CA PHE A 482 -3.90 -18.97 21.57
C PHE A 482 -2.87 -19.63 22.48
N ASN A 483 -1.70 -20.04 21.97
CA ASN A 483 -0.70 -20.74 22.79
C ASN A 483 -0.02 -19.80 23.79
N GLN A 484 0.15 -18.52 23.43
CA GLN A 484 0.69 -17.52 24.35
C GLN A 484 -0.32 -17.17 25.45
N THR A 485 -1.60 -17.08 25.09
CA THR A 485 -2.65 -16.72 26.06
C THR A 485 -3.17 -17.92 26.84
N PHE A 486 -2.91 -19.16 26.41
CA PHE A 486 -3.45 -20.37 27.05
C PHE A 486 -3.01 -20.49 28.51
N ASP A 487 -1.71 -20.40 28.78
CA ASP A 487 -1.18 -20.53 30.15
C ASP A 487 -1.67 -19.38 31.03
N GLN A 488 -1.69 -18.16 30.48
CA GLN A 488 -2.24 -17.00 31.18
C GLN A 488 -3.73 -17.21 31.54
N LYS A 489 -4.56 -17.65 30.58
CA LYS A 489 -5.99 -17.94 30.82
C LYS A 489 -6.17 -19.07 31.82
N ALA A 490 -5.38 -20.12 31.71
CA ALA A 490 -5.44 -21.24 32.64
C ALA A 490 -5.12 -20.77 34.08
N ASP A 491 -4.11 -19.92 34.24
CA ASP A 491 -3.72 -19.37 35.53
C ASP A 491 -4.70 -18.30 36.05
N GLU A 492 -5.32 -17.51 35.17
CA GLU A 492 -6.42 -16.61 35.51
C GLU A 492 -7.64 -17.41 36.02
N ILE A 493 -8.05 -18.47 35.31
CA ILE A 493 -9.16 -19.35 35.72
C ILE A 493 -8.87 -20.00 37.08
N LYS A 494 -7.65 -20.53 37.28
CA LYS A 494 -7.24 -21.09 38.59
C LYS A 494 -7.31 -20.05 39.70
N ARG A 495 -6.82 -18.83 39.45
CA ARG A 495 -6.83 -17.73 40.43
C ARG A 495 -8.25 -17.27 40.77
N LEU A 496 -9.11 -17.13 39.76
CA LEU A 496 -10.52 -16.77 39.96
C LEU A 496 -11.28 -17.85 40.72
N ALA A 497 -11.04 -19.14 40.41
CA ALA A 497 -11.63 -20.26 41.13
C ALA A 497 -11.19 -20.28 42.60
N ALA A 498 -9.90 -20.05 42.86
CA ALA A 498 -9.37 -19.98 44.22
C ALA A 498 -9.91 -18.78 45.04
N ALA A 499 -10.30 -17.70 44.37
CA ALA A 499 -10.84 -16.49 44.98
C ALA A 499 -12.39 -16.46 45.04
N ASP A 500 -13.08 -17.52 44.59
CA ASP A 500 -14.54 -17.57 44.43
C ASP A 500 -15.11 -16.41 43.58
N MET A 501 -14.34 -16.01 42.55
CA MET A 501 -14.67 -14.92 41.63
C MET A 501 -15.08 -15.42 40.24
N LEU A 502 -15.38 -16.73 40.10
CA LEU A 502 -15.85 -17.27 38.82
C LEU A 502 -17.24 -16.70 38.49
N PRO A 503 -17.48 -16.30 37.23
CA PRO A 503 -18.78 -15.78 36.83
C PRO A 503 -19.87 -16.83 37.06
N ALA A 504 -21.00 -16.39 37.62
CA ALA A 504 -22.17 -17.25 37.81
C ALA A 504 -22.63 -17.83 36.47
N ALA A 505 -22.94 -19.13 36.44
CA ALA A 505 -23.43 -19.79 35.24
C ALA A 505 -24.67 -19.05 34.69
N ALA A 506 -24.70 -18.80 33.39
CA ALA A 506 -25.84 -18.14 32.76
C ALA A 506 -27.13 -18.93 33.05
N PRO A 507 -28.23 -18.26 33.44
CA PRO A 507 -29.48 -18.95 33.77
C PRO A 507 -29.97 -19.72 32.54
N GLY A 508 -29.95 -21.05 32.62
CA GLY A 508 -30.35 -21.97 31.54
C GLY A 508 -29.24 -22.90 31.02
N ALA A 509 -27.99 -22.76 31.45
CA ALA A 509 -26.95 -23.75 31.14
C ALA A 509 -27.16 -25.01 31.99
N ALA A 510 -27.62 -26.11 31.38
CA ALA A 510 -27.72 -27.40 32.05
C ALA A 510 -26.35 -27.81 32.60
N ALA A 511 -26.28 -28.08 33.91
CA ALA A 511 -25.08 -28.59 34.55
C ALA A 511 -24.65 -29.89 33.85
N GLN A 512 -23.45 -29.90 33.26
CA GLN A 512 -22.88 -31.15 32.78
C GLN A 512 -22.59 -32.05 34.01
N PRO A 513 -22.99 -33.34 33.99
CA PRO A 513 -22.73 -34.22 35.11
C PRO A 513 -21.22 -34.41 35.29
N GLN A 514 -20.73 -34.12 36.50
CA GLN A 514 -19.38 -34.48 36.92
C GLN A 514 -19.16 -35.98 36.72
N PRO A 515 -18.03 -36.44 36.16
CA PRO A 515 -17.71 -37.86 36.13
C PRO A 515 -17.56 -38.38 37.56
N SER A 516 -18.42 -39.31 37.94
CA SER A 516 -18.45 -39.94 39.25
C SER A 516 -17.24 -40.86 39.46
N GLY A 517 -16.55 -40.66 40.59
CA GLY A 517 -15.92 -41.74 41.35
C GLY A 517 -14.49 -42.13 40.97
N ALA A 518 -13.52 -41.66 41.76
CA ALA A 518 -12.27 -42.40 41.95
C ALA A 518 -12.53 -43.59 42.90
N PRO A 519 -12.03 -44.81 42.62
CA PRO A 519 -12.16 -45.92 43.56
C PRO A 519 -11.25 -45.71 44.76
N THR A 520 -11.87 -45.67 45.94
CA THR A 520 -11.24 -45.70 47.27
C THR A 520 -10.37 -46.96 47.36
N LYS A 521 -9.07 -46.80 47.61
CA LYS A 521 -8.20 -47.93 48.01
C LYS A 521 -8.48 -48.26 49.47
N GLU A 522 -8.93 -49.48 49.73
CA GLU A 522 -8.94 -50.06 51.08
C GLU A 522 -7.48 -50.29 51.56
N PRO A 523 -7.21 -50.10 52.87
CA PRO A 523 -5.93 -50.48 53.47
C PRO A 523 -5.95 -51.97 53.83
N THR A 524 -5.06 -52.75 53.23
CA THR A 524 -4.70 -54.09 53.75
C THR A 524 -3.77 -53.96 54.95
N GLU A 525 -4.12 -54.66 56.02
CA GLU A 525 -3.29 -54.96 57.21
C GLU A 525 -1.95 -55.65 56.86
#